data_AF-A0A2A5FCM0-F1
#
_entry.id   AF-A0A2A5FCM0-F1
#
_cell.length_a   1.000
_cell.length_b   1.000
_cell.length_c   1.000
_cell.angle_alpha   90.00
_cell.angle_beta   90.00
_cell.angle_gamma   90.00
#
_symmetry.space_group_name_H-M   'P 1'
#
loop_
_entity.id
_entity.type
_entity.pdbx_description
1 polymer ?
#
loop_
_entity_poly.entity_id
_entity_poly.type
_entity_poly.pdbx_seq_one_letter_code
_entity_poly.pdbx_strand_id
1 'polypeptide(L)'
;MPARTGQQYIDGLSKNPAEVWISGEKVEDVTTHPAFKNGVRSLASLYDMQHNPATKEAMTFASPSSGDPVGLSFIIPKTIEDLVRRREMMTHWAWESCGMMARTPDFLNNAVSGWAGSSDYFIDNRPEFKDNVLRYHEFIRENDLTLTHTLVNLQRSRNSAVVDNIEKQVALTVVKETDAGIVVHGSRILATLGPISDEIAVYPTRTHILGKDAWRQAFSFALPCNTPGMRFMCRESLDLGRSSFDHPLGARFEEMDALVFFDNVLVPWERVFLLGDVEMCNAYAAATQSTAHTGQQVVNRTAVKTEFMLGLTSLMAETLGSTEVPHVQERIGEIVVYLETLKACVRAAEADAKLNQWGVMCPAQGPLIAGRNLYSRMIYARLAEIVQLLGSSNLMALPTEADFDTLVAPELERYLTTDTTGAKDRVRLFHLAWDVACSAFGGRQVLYERFFGGDPVRNAMLLYQSYDKTNAMDRVQRFLEREG
;
A
#
# COMPACT_ATOMS: atom_id res chain seq x y z
N MET A 1 -11.14 -23.21 8.81
CA MET A 1 -11.43 -21.77 8.72
C MET A 1 -10.63 -21.22 7.56
N PRO A 2 -11.28 -20.60 6.57
CA PRO A 2 -10.66 -19.93 5.43
C PRO A 2 -9.72 -18.78 5.80
N ALA A 3 -10.06 -17.96 6.82
CA ALA A 3 -9.14 -16.96 7.36
C ALA A 3 -7.87 -17.63 7.88
N ARG A 4 -6.71 -17.32 7.28
CA ARG A 4 -5.44 -17.96 7.58
C ARG A 4 -4.91 -17.53 8.95
N THR A 5 -4.17 -18.41 9.61
CA THR A 5 -3.27 -18.03 10.70
C THR A 5 -1.92 -17.58 10.15
N GLY A 6 -1.14 -16.87 10.95
CA GLY A 6 0.22 -16.47 10.59
C GLY A 6 1.10 -17.67 10.22
N GLN A 7 0.97 -18.78 10.96
CA GLN A 7 1.71 -20.01 10.65
C GLN A 7 1.29 -20.63 9.30
N GLN A 8 -0.01 -20.60 8.95
CA GLN A 8 -0.47 -21.10 7.65
C GLN A 8 0.08 -20.26 6.49
N TYR A 9 0.19 -18.93 6.67
CA TYR A 9 0.83 -18.05 5.70
C TYR A 9 2.34 -18.37 5.54
N ILE A 10 3.07 -18.51 6.65
CA ILE A 10 4.51 -18.87 6.65
C ILE A 10 4.72 -20.22 5.95
N ASP A 11 3.95 -21.24 6.33
CA ASP A 11 3.99 -22.56 5.70
C ASP A 11 3.70 -22.49 4.20
N GLY A 12 2.76 -21.63 3.79
CA GLY A 12 2.39 -21.42 2.39
C GLY A 12 3.57 -20.93 1.55
N LEU A 13 4.29 -19.91 2.05
CA LEU A 13 5.49 -19.39 1.41
C LEU A 13 6.63 -20.41 1.33
N SER A 14 6.90 -21.13 2.42
CA SER A 14 7.98 -22.13 2.46
C SER A 14 7.69 -23.34 1.55
N LYS A 15 6.43 -23.78 1.45
CA LYS A 15 6.02 -24.88 0.56
C LYS A 15 5.99 -24.51 -0.91
N ASN A 16 5.76 -23.23 -1.23
CA ASN A 16 5.61 -22.73 -2.59
C ASN A 16 6.57 -21.54 -2.85
N PRO A 17 7.89 -21.73 -2.76
CA PRO A 17 8.83 -20.62 -2.79
C PRO A 17 8.86 -19.96 -4.17
N ALA A 18 8.73 -18.63 -4.19
CA ALA A 18 9.00 -17.84 -5.38
C ALA A 18 10.50 -17.85 -5.71
N GLU A 19 10.87 -17.68 -6.99
CA GLU A 19 12.27 -17.44 -7.32
C GLU A 19 12.64 -16.00 -6.98
N VAL A 20 13.40 -15.83 -5.88
CA VAL A 20 13.80 -14.52 -5.35
C VAL A 20 15.31 -14.38 -5.39
N TRP A 21 15.79 -13.22 -5.83
CA TRP A 21 17.20 -12.86 -5.87
C TRP A 21 17.45 -11.58 -5.07
N ILE A 22 18.52 -11.55 -4.28
CA ILE A 22 18.97 -10.37 -3.53
C ILE A 22 20.48 -10.43 -3.37
N SER A 23 21.17 -9.29 -3.44
CA SER A 23 22.63 -9.19 -3.22
C SER A 23 23.48 -10.16 -4.05
N GLY A 24 23.04 -10.52 -5.26
CA GLY A 24 23.75 -11.44 -6.15
C GLY A 24 23.47 -12.93 -5.93
N GLU A 25 22.61 -13.27 -4.97
CA GLU A 25 22.32 -14.66 -4.58
C GLU A 25 20.83 -14.99 -4.74
N LYS A 26 20.54 -16.27 -5.00
CA LYS A 26 19.17 -16.81 -4.97
C LYS A 26 18.81 -17.14 -3.53
N VAL A 27 17.63 -16.69 -3.10
CA VAL A 27 17.10 -16.96 -1.76
C VAL A 27 16.49 -18.37 -1.74
N GLU A 28 16.91 -19.19 -0.79
CA GLU A 28 16.35 -20.54 -0.62
C GLU A 28 14.99 -20.53 0.08
N ASP A 29 14.87 -19.78 1.18
CA ASP A 29 13.62 -19.64 1.94
C ASP A 29 13.47 -18.22 2.49
N VAL A 30 12.46 -17.50 1.98
CA VAL A 30 12.13 -16.13 2.39
C VAL A 30 11.62 -16.05 3.83
N THR A 31 11.13 -17.13 4.42
CA THR A 31 10.61 -17.15 5.79
C THR A 31 11.72 -17.11 6.84
N THR A 32 12.94 -17.56 6.48
CA THR A 32 14.11 -17.58 7.38
C THR A 32 15.20 -16.61 6.97
N HIS A 33 15.23 -16.19 5.71
CA HIS A 33 16.28 -15.31 5.19
C HIS A 33 16.28 -13.94 5.92
N PRO A 34 17.45 -13.41 6.34
CA PRO A 34 17.53 -12.21 7.17
C PRO A 34 16.81 -10.99 6.62
N ALA A 35 16.85 -10.78 5.30
CA ALA A 35 16.22 -9.64 4.64
C ALA A 35 14.68 -9.66 4.61
N PHE A 36 14.03 -10.79 4.96
CA PHE A 36 12.59 -11.00 4.76
C PHE A 36 11.87 -11.52 6.00
N LYS A 37 12.55 -12.33 6.83
CA LYS A 37 11.93 -13.05 7.96
C LYS A 37 11.11 -12.15 8.90
N ASN A 38 11.53 -10.91 9.09
CA ASN A 38 10.83 -9.98 9.98
C ASN A 38 9.59 -9.38 9.31
N GLY A 39 9.67 -9.02 8.02
CA GLY A 39 8.49 -8.62 7.23
C GLY A 39 7.47 -9.76 7.12
N VAL A 40 7.92 -11.01 6.94
CA VAL A 40 7.06 -12.20 6.98
C VAL A 40 6.36 -12.34 8.33
N ARG A 41 7.08 -12.16 9.45
CA ARG A 41 6.49 -12.19 10.80
C ARG A 41 5.47 -11.07 11.02
N SER A 42 5.73 -9.88 10.50
CA SER A 42 4.79 -8.75 10.57
C SER A 42 3.53 -9.01 9.76
N LEU A 43 3.61 -9.64 8.58
CA LEU A 43 2.40 -10.07 7.87
C LEU A 43 1.67 -11.22 8.59
N ALA A 44 2.42 -12.18 9.15
CA ALA A 44 1.85 -13.27 9.93
C ALA A 44 1.05 -12.77 11.14
N SER A 45 1.49 -11.70 11.84
CA SER A 45 0.75 -11.15 12.98
C SER A 45 -0.61 -10.56 12.57
N LEU A 46 -0.72 -9.98 11.37
CA LEU A 46 -2.00 -9.50 10.82
C LEU A 46 -2.99 -10.64 10.60
N TYR A 47 -2.52 -11.80 10.14
CA TYR A 47 -3.33 -13.01 10.03
C TYR A 47 -3.80 -13.51 11.39
N ASP A 48 -2.91 -13.58 12.38
CA ASP A 48 -3.25 -14.01 13.74
C ASP A 48 -4.27 -13.09 14.43
N MET A 49 -4.28 -11.80 14.11
CA MET A 49 -5.32 -10.86 14.59
C MET A 49 -6.74 -11.24 14.16
N GLN A 50 -6.90 -11.96 13.04
CA GLN A 50 -8.23 -12.43 12.61
C GLN A 50 -8.78 -13.53 13.54
N HIS A 51 -7.91 -14.17 14.32
CA HIS A 51 -8.25 -15.23 15.27
C HIS A 51 -8.29 -14.73 16.72
N ASN A 52 -7.73 -13.56 17.01
CA ASN A 52 -7.74 -12.98 18.34
C ASN A 52 -9.18 -12.67 18.79
N PRO A 53 -9.67 -13.25 19.90
CA PRO A 53 -11.04 -13.03 20.38
C PRO A 53 -11.43 -11.56 20.58
N ALA A 54 -10.45 -10.69 20.89
CA ALA A 54 -10.69 -9.27 21.11
C ALA A 54 -10.95 -8.47 19.82
N THR A 55 -10.52 -8.97 18.66
CA THR A 55 -10.63 -8.27 17.37
C THR A 55 -11.43 -9.04 16.33
N LYS A 56 -11.62 -10.35 16.50
CA LYS A 56 -12.21 -11.27 15.51
C LYS A 56 -13.51 -10.77 14.87
N GLU A 57 -14.42 -10.18 15.65
CA GLU A 57 -15.69 -9.64 15.16
C GLU A 57 -15.50 -8.47 14.18
N ALA A 58 -14.49 -7.63 14.41
CA ALA A 58 -14.10 -6.56 13.50
C ALA A 58 -13.27 -7.05 12.32
N MET A 59 -12.61 -8.21 12.43
CA MET A 59 -11.66 -8.69 11.41
C MET A 59 -12.27 -9.60 10.35
N THR A 60 -13.42 -10.23 10.61
CA THR A 60 -13.96 -11.28 9.74
C THR A 60 -15.46 -11.12 9.45
N PHE A 61 -15.94 -11.81 8.41
CA PHE A 61 -17.36 -12.00 8.12
C PHE A 61 -17.63 -13.44 7.66
N ALA A 62 -18.88 -13.87 7.68
CA ALA A 62 -19.26 -15.19 7.17
C ALA A 62 -19.14 -15.23 5.64
N SER A 63 -18.41 -16.22 5.13
CA SER A 63 -18.24 -16.43 3.69
C SER A 63 -19.61 -16.67 3.02
N PRO A 64 -19.88 -16.00 1.88
CA PRO A 64 -21.06 -16.30 1.07
C PRO A 64 -21.08 -17.73 0.49
N SER A 65 -19.92 -18.38 0.31
CA SER A 65 -19.86 -19.72 -0.30
C SER A 65 -19.79 -20.85 0.72
N SER A 66 -19.06 -20.67 1.82
CA SER A 66 -18.83 -21.72 2.83
C SER A 66 -19.54 -21.47 4.17
N GLY A 67 -19.95 -20.22 4.47
CA GLY A 67 -20.43 -19.81 5.79
C GLY A 67 -19.34 -19.67 6.85
N ASP A 68 -18.12 -20.16 6.58
CA ASP A 68 -16.99 -20.05 7.48
C ASP A 68 -16.45 -18.60 7.54
N PRO A 69 -15.75 -18.19 8.62
CA PRO A 69 -15.15 -16.87 8.71
C PRO A 69 -14.02 -16.63 7.68
N VAL A 70 -14.12 -15.51 6.97
CA VAL A 70 -13.15 -14.97 5.99
C VAL A 70 -12.82 -13.52 6.35
N GLY A 71 -11.65 -13.02 5.93
CA GLY A 71 -11.19 -11.66 6.24
C GLY A 71 -12.11 -10.56 5.72
N LEU A 72 -12.42 -9.56 6.55
CA LEU A 72 -13.38 -8.49 6.23
C LEU A 72 -12.96 -7.61 5.05
N SER A 73 -11.67 -7.54 4.72
CA SER A 73 -11.20 -6.81 3.54
C SER A 73 -11.71 -7.39 2.21
N PHE A 74 -12.21 -8.64 2.19
CA PHE A 74 -12.82 -9.26 1.02
C PHE A 74 -14.31 -8.95 0.81
N ILE A 75 -14.96 -8.19 1.70
CA ILE A 75 -16.37 -7.86 1.50
C ILE A 75 -16.55 -7.06 0.21
N ILE A 76 -17.65 -7.34 -0.50
CA ILE A 76 -18.16 -6.49 -1.59
C ILE A 76 -19.23 -5.58 -0.95
N PRO A 77 -18.93 -4.30 -0.66
CA PRO A 77 -19.82 -3.45 0.12
C PRO A 77 -21.15 -3.24 -0.59
N LYS A 78 -22.27 -3.31 0.14
CA LYS A 78 -23.63 -3.02 -0.35
C LYS A 78 -24.25 -1.82 0.37
N THR A 79 -23.74 -1.48 1.53
CA THR A 79 -24.19 -0.37 2.37
C THR A 79 -23.04 0.52 2.81
N ILE A 80 -23.34 1.72 3.31
CA ILE A 80 -22.35 2.59 3.94
C ILE A 80 -21.75 1.90 5.18
N GLU A 81 -22.56 1.14 5.91
CA GLU A 81 -22.12 0.39 7.09
C GLU A 81 -21.04 -0.64 6.73
N ASP A 82 -21.16 -1.31 5.59
CA ASP A 82 -20.10 -2.21 5.11
C ASP A 82 -18.77 -1.47 4.90
N LEU A 83 -18.82 -0.25 4.35
CA LEU A 83 -17.63 0.58 4.18
C LEU A 83 -17.00 0.96 5.51
N VAL A 84 -17.82 1.31 6.52
CA VAL A 84 -17.37 1.67 7.88
C VAL A 84 -16.74 0.48 8.58
N ARG A 85 -17.40 -0.68 8.57
CA ARG A 85 -16.87 -1.93 9.14
C ARG A 85 -15.54 -2.30 8.51
N ARG A 86 -15.44 -2.21 7.17
CA ARG A 86 -14.18 -2.44 6.46
C ARG A 86 -13.10 -1.44 6.85
N ARG A 87 -13.43 -0.15 7.02
CA ARG A 87 -12.49 0.85 7.53
C ARG A 87 -11.96 0.49 8.90
N GLU A 88 -12.81 0.05 9.82
CA GLU A 88 -12.39 -0.37 11.17
C GLU A 88 -11.40 -1.53 11.14
N MET A 89 -11.66 -2.54 10.32
CA MET A 89 -10.70 -3.63 10.09
C MET A 89 -9.36 -3.14 9.54
N MET A 90 -9.39 -2.28 8.51
CA MET A 90 -8.17 -1.70 7.94
C MET A 90 -7.41 -0.85 8.96
N THR A 91 -8.12 -0.18 9.89
CA THR A 91 -7.51 0.60 10.98
C THR A 91 -6.79 -0.30 11.98
N HIS A 92 -7.37 -1.45 12.35
CA HIS A 92 -6.70 -2.42 13.21
C HIS A 92 -5.39 -2.91 12.59
N TRP A 93 -5.39 -3.31 11.32
CA TRP A 93 -4.16 -3.72 10.63
C TRP A 93 -3.16 -2.58 10.45
N ALA A 94 -3.62 -1.37 10.17
CA ALA A 94 -2.71 -0.22 10.04
C ALA A 94 -1.98 0.08 11.35
N TRP A 95 -2.64 -0.04 12.51
CA TRP A 95 -2.00 0.25 13.81
C TRP A 95 -0.89 -0.72 14.18
N GLU A 96 -0.95 -1.98 13.76
CA GLU A 96 0.08 -2.99 14.01
C GLU A 96 1.46 -2.56 13.47
N SER A 97 1.48 -1.82 12.36
CA SER A 97 2.70 -1.26 11.76
C SER A 97 2.82 0.26 11.91
N CYS A 98 1.97 0.90 12.72
CA CYS A 98 1.87 2.35 12.82
C CYS A 98 1.65 3.03 11.45
N GLY A 99 0.96 2.36 10.52
CA GLY A 99 0.73 2.80 9.14
C GLY A 99 1.97 2.74 8.23
N MET A 100 3.06 2.11 8.68
CA MET A 100 4.33 2.01 7.92
C MET A 100 4.30 0.92 6.85
N MET A 101 3.53 -0.15 7.05
CA MET A 101 3.25 -1.12 5.98
C MET A 101 2.06 -0.64 5.17
N ALA A 102 2.25 -0.51 3.86
CA ALA A 102 1.31 0.13 2.96
C ALA A 102 0.74 -0.80 1.89
N ARG A 103 1.23 -2.04 1.84
CA ARG A 103 0.83 -3.10 0.90
C ARG A 103 0.31 -4.33 1.63
N THR A 104 -0.07 -4.19 2.89
CA THR A 104 -0.80 -5.21 3.64
C THR A 104 -1.97 -5.78 2.81
N PRO A 105 -2.37 -7.06 3.01
CA PRO A 105 -3.25 -7.77 2.08
C PRO A 105 -4.58 -7.05 1.76
N ASP A 106 -5.10 -6.28 2.71
CA ASP A 106 -6.34 -5.50 2.62
C ASP A 106 -6.32 -4.50 1.46
N PHE A 107 -5.14 -4.01 1.06
CA PHE A 107 -5.00 -3.11 -0.09
C PHE A 107 -5.49 -3.77 -1.39
N LEU A 108 -5.01 -4.99 -1.72
CA LEU A 108 -5.42 -5.67 -2.95
C LEU A 108 -6.72 -6.45 -2.79
N ASN A 109 -7.07 -6.91 -1.59
CA ASN A 109 -8.38 -7.49 -1.33
C ASN A 109 -9.50 -6.50 -1.70
N ASN A 110 -9.33 -5.22 -1.34
CA ASN A 110 -10.26 -4.16 -1.72
C ASN A 110 -10.33 -3.91 -3.24
N ALA A 111 -9.20 -4.03 -3.94
CA ALA A 111 -9.16 -3.87 -5.40
C ALA A 111 -9.92 -5.01 -6.10
N VAL A 112 -9.59 -6.25 -5.76
CA VAL A 112 -10.20 -7.45 -6.37
C VAL A 112 -11.68 -7.57 -5.99
N SER A 113 -12.07 -7.20 -4.77
CA SER A 113 -13.48 -7.17 -4.37
C SER A 113 -14.28 -6.14 -5.18
N GLY A 114 -13.67 -4.98 -5.50
CA GLY A 114 -14.27 -4.00 -6.41
C GLY A 114 -14.45 -4.53 -7.83
N TRP A 115 -13.48 -5.31 -8.33
CA TRP A 115 -13.56 -5.98 -9.63
C TRP A 115 -14.66 -7.05 -9.65
N ALA A 116 -14.71 -7.92 -8.64
CA ALA A 116 -15.72 -8.97 -8.54
C ALA A 116 -17.14 -8.42 -8.41
N GLY A 117 -17.32 -7.37 -7.59
CA GLY A 117 -18.60 -6.66 -7.48
C GLY A 117 -19.03 -5.96 -8.76
N SER A 118 -18.09 -5.66 -9.66
CA SER A 118 -18.30 -5.00 -10.94
C SER A 118 -18.02 -5.94 -12.13
N SER A 119 -18.17 -7.25 -11.92
CA SER A 119 -17.68 -8.29 -12.84
C SER A 119 -18.38 -8.31 -14.22
N ASP A 120 -19.57 -7.69 -14.33
CA ASP A 120 -20.25 -7.51 -15.62
C ASP A 120 -19.45 -6.63 -16.59
N TYR A 121 -18.56 -5.76 -16.08
CA TYR A 121 -17.64 -4.97 -16.91
C TYR A 121 -16.80 -5.82 -17.86
N PHE A 122 -16.44 -7.03 -17.45
CA PHE A 122 -15.52 -7.89 -18.18
C PHE A 122 -16.19 -8.68 -19.32
N ILE A 123 -17.53 -8.77 -19.31
CA ILE A 123 -18.32 -9.44 -20.35
C ILE A 123 -18.06 -8.81 -21.72
N ASP A 124 -17.93 -7.48 -21.75
CA ASP A 124 -17.74 -6.70 -22.98
C ASP A 124 -16.41 -7.03 -23.69
N ASN A 125 -15.42 -7.57 -22.96
CA ASN A 125 -14.18 -8.06 -23.57
C ASN A 125 -14.36 -9.50 -24.06
N ARG A 126 -14.65 -10.42 -23.12
CA ARG A 126 -15.00 -11.82 -23.38
C ARG A 126 -15.92 -12.33 -22.25
N PRO A 127 -17.03 -13.02 -22.55
CA PRO A 127 -18.00 -13.44 -21.53
C PRO A 127 -17.39 -14.24 -20.37
N GLU A 128 -16.43 -15.12 -20.65
CA GLU A 128 -15.76 -15.96 -19.65
C GLU A 128 -14.94 -15.18 -18.61
N PHE A 129 -14.53 -13.94 -18.92
CA PHE A 129 -13.70 -13.15 -18.03
C PHE A 129 -14.45 -12.65 -16.80
N LYS A 130 -15.78 -12.50 -16.88
CA LYS A 130 -16.62 -12.28 -15.70
C LYS A 130 -16.45 -13.42 -14.69
N ASP A 131 -16.58 -14.66 -15.17
CA ASP A 131 -16.50 -15.83 -14.30
C ASP A 131 -15.08 -16.04 -13.75
N ASN A 132 -14.05 -15.70 -14.53
CA ASN A 132 -12.66 -15.71 -14.06
C ASN A 132 -12.46 -14.78 -12.86
N VAL A 133 -12.95 -13.55 -12.94
CA VAL A 133 -12.81 -12.57 -11.85
C VAL A 133 -13.57 -13.01 -10.60
N LEU A 134 -14.80 -13.53 -10.77
CA LEU A 134 -15.60 -14.05 -9.65
C LEU A 134 -14.94 -15.26 -8.99
N ARG A 135 -14.48 -16.25 -9.78
CA ARG A 135 -13.75 -17.42 -9.27
C ARG A 135 -12.46 -17.02 -8.58
N TYR A 136 -11.72 -16.07 -9.13
CA TYR A 136 -10.48 -15.60 -8.53
C TYR A 136 -10.73 -14.90 -7.18
N HIS A 137 -11.74 -14.03 -7.09
CA HIS A 137 -12.13 -13.40 -5.81
C HIS A 137 -12.51 -14.42 -4.75
N GLU A 138 -13.34 -15.41 -5.11
CA GLU A 138 -13.68 -16.49 -4.20
C GLU A 138 -12.44 -17.29 -3.79
N PHE A 139 -11.57 -17.66 -4.74
CA PHE A 139 -10.33 -18.40 -4.46
C PHE A 139 -9.43 -17.66 -3.47
N ILE A 140 -9.14 -16.37 -3.69
CA ILE A 140 -8.26 -15.61 -2.79
C ILE A 140 -8.90 -15.36 -1.43
N ARG A 141 -10.24 -15.23 -1.37
CA ARG A 141 -10.98 -15.06 -0.11
C ARG A 141 -11.01 -16.34 0.71
N GLU A 142 -11.34 -17.47 0.08
CA GLU A 142 -11.44 -18.77 0.77
C GLU A 142 -10.08 -19.35 1.16
N ASN A 143 -9.00 -18.82 0.59
CA ASN A 143 -7.63 -19.17 0.96
C ASN A 143 -6.89 -18.03 1.68
N ASP A 144 -7.51 -16.87 1.86
CA ASP A 144 -6.96 -15.68 2.52
C ASP A 144 -5.53 -15.32 2.05
N LEU A 145 -5.35 -15.28 0.73
CA LEU A 145 -4.03 -15.13 0.09
C LEU A 145 -3.48 -13.70 0.23
N THR A 146 -2.18 -13.58 0.44
CA THR A 146 -1.45 -12.31 0.32
C THR A 146 -1.13 -12.06 -1.16
N LEU A 147 -1.56 -10.91 -1.68
CA LEU A 147 -1.28 -10.50 -3.05
C LEU A 147 -0.21 -9.40 -3.07
N THR A 148 0.67 -9.46 -4.07
CA THR A 148 1.42 -8.30 -4.59
C THR A 148 0.83 -7.86 -5.93
N HIS A 149 1.29 -6.73 -6.45
CA HIS A 149 0.96 -6.29 -7.80
C HIS A 149 2.13 -5.55 -8.43
N THR A 150 2.12 -5.47 -9.75
CA THR A 150 3.10 -4.67 -10.48
C THR A 150 2.46 -3.99 -11.68
N LEU A 151 2.67 -2.68 -11.80
CA LEU A 151 1.92 -1.83 -12.74
C LEU A 151 2.81 -1.02 -13.68
N VAL A 152 4.05 -0.74 -13.30
CA VAL A 152 4.88 0.20 -14.05
C VAL A 152 5.83 -0.57 -14.96
N ASN A 153 5.91 -0.14 -16.22
CA ASN A 153 6.85 -0.68 -17.18
C ASN A 153 8.25 -0.11 -16.91
N LEU A 154 9.30 -0.93 -17.08
CA LEU A 154 10.66 -0.40 -17.21
C LEU A 154 10.73 0.46 -18.47
N GLN A 155 11.14 1.72 -18.32
CA GLN A 155 11.37 2.63 -19.44
C GLN A 155 12.88 2.77 -19.66
N ARG A 156 13.36 2.51 -20.88
CA ARG A 156 14.77 2.76 -21.25
C ARG A 156 15.10 4.26 -21.29
N SER A 157 14.12 5.08 -21.63
CA SER A 157 14.19 6.54 -21.60
C SER A 157 12.88 7.11 -21.07
N ARG A 158 12.95 8.18 -20.27
CA ARG A 158 11.76 8.86 -19.78
C ARG A 158 11.17 9.70 -20.91
N ASN A 159 9.90 9.47 -21.23
CA ASN A 159 9.11 10.35 -22.09
C ASN A 159 8.15 11.19 -21.22
N SER A 160 7.98 12.46 -21.55
CA SER A 160 7.05 13.37 -20.89
C SER A 160 5.58 13.09 -21.25
N ALA A 161 5.31 12.29 -22.28
CA ALA A 161 3.96 11.94 -22.72
C ALA A 161 3.18 11.11 -21.66
N VAL A 162 1.86 11.33 -21.60
CA VAL A 162 0.90 10.54 -20.79
C VAL A 162 0.66 9.16 -21.41
N VAL A 163 0.84 9.06 -22.73
CA VAL A 163 0.76 7.81 -23.49
C VAL A 163 2.11 7.11 -23.46
N ASP A 164 2.12 5.86 -23.02
CA ASP A 164 3.36 5.07 -22.97
C ASP A 164 3.85 4.71 -24.38
N ASN A 165 5.13 4.99 -24.65
CA ASN A 165 5.84 4.39 -25.78
C ASN A 165 6.51 3.10 -25.31
N ILE A 166 5.80 1.98 -25.45
CA ILE A 166 6.23 0.70 -24.89
C ILE A 166 7.18 0.00 -25.85
N GLU A 167 8.47 -0.07 -25.49
CA GLU A 167 9.42 -0.92 -26.20
C GLU A 167 9.14 -2.40 -25.90
N LYS A 168 8.76 -3.15 -26.94
CA LYS A 168 8.43 -4.59 -26.89
C LYS A 168 9.53 -5.47 -26.27
N GLN A 169 10.77 -4.99 -26.22
CA GLN A 169 11.90 -5.74 -25.68
C GLN A 169 12.05 -5.64 -24.15
N VAL A 170 11.29 -4.77 -23.48
CA VAL A 170 11.48 -4.50 -22.05
C VAL A 170 10.19 -4.67 -21.26
N ALA A 171 9.08 -4.13 -21.77
CA ALA A 171 7.81 -4.23 -21.07
C ALA A 171 7.20 -5.61 -21.19
N LEU A 172 6.49 -6.01 -20.15
CA LEU A 172 5.69 -7.23 -20.16
C LEU A 172 4.67 -7.20 -21.30
N THR A 173 4.76 -8.20 -22.17
CA THR A 173 4.04 -8.25 -23.44
C THR A 173 3.50 -9.67 -23.68
N VAL A 174 2.29 -9.79 -24.21
CA VAL A 174 1.78 -11.06 -24.75
C VAL A 174 2.56 -11.40 -26.02
N VAL A 175 3.29 -12.52 -25.97
CA VAL A 175 4.12 -12.99 -27.10
C VAL A 175 3.45 -14.09 -27.89
N LYS A 176 2.51 -14.83 -27.28
CA LYS A 176 1.79 -15.93 -27.92
C LYS A 176 0.45 -16.18 -27.24
N GLU A 177 -0.57 -16.58 -28.01
CA GLU A 177 -1.79 -17.21 -27.50
C GLU A 177 -1.76 -18.70 -27.82
N THR A 178 -2.27 -19.53 -26.92
CA THR A 178 -2.30 -20.99 -27.03
C THR A 178 -3.64 -21.51 -26.50
N ASP A 179 -3.94 -22.77 -26.77
CA ASP A 179 -5.14 -23.43 -26.23
C ASP A 179 -5.15 -23.45 -24.69
N ALA A 180 -3.98 -23.45 -24.05
CA ALA A 180 -3.84 -23.45 -22.59
C ALA A 180 -3.94 -22.05 -21.95
N GLY A 181 -3.76 -20.97 -22.72
CA GLY A 181 -3.67 -19.62 -22.19
C GLY A 181 -2.79 -18.69 -23.02
N ILE A 182 -2.39 -17.56 -22.44
CA ILE A 182 -1.46 -16.60 -23.06
C ILE A 182 -0.04 -16.80 -22.52
N VAL A 183 0.97 -16.56 -23.35
CA VAL A 183 2.36 -16.53 -22.92
C VAL A 183 2.83 -15.08 -22.87
N VAL A 184 3.37 -14.67 -21.73
CA VAL A 184 3.88 -13.32 -21.50
C VAL A 184 5.40 -13.32 -21.33
N HIS A 185 6.05 -12.31 -21.88
CA HIS A 185 7.50 -12.11 -21.75
C HIS A 185 7.82 -10.64 -21.49
N GLY A 186 8.80 -10.37 -20.62
CA GLY A 186 9.31 -9.03 -20.35
C GLY A 186 9.41 -8.76 -18.85
N SER A 187 9.30 -7.49 -18.46
CA SER A 187 9.51 -7.07 -17.08
C SER A 187 8.51 -6.01 -16.62
N ARG A 188 8.38 -5.89 -15.31
CA ARG A 188 7.70 -4.78 -14.62
C ARG A 188 8.52 -4.35 -13.41
N ILE A 189 8.35 -3.10 -13.00
CA ILE A 189 9.05 -2.57 -11.83
C ILE A 189 8.14 -2.53 -10.60
N LEU A 190 8.80 -2.62 -9.44
CA LEU A 190 8.25 -2.26 -8.14
C LEU A 190 7.04 -3.10 -7.73
N ALA A 191 7.22 -4.41 -7.63
CA ALA A 191 6.36 -5.29 -6.84
C ALA A 191 6.77 -5.20 -5.37
N THR A 192 6.21 -4.23 -4.65
CA THR A 192 6.33 -4.15 -3.19
C THR A 192 5.65 -5.37 -2.55
N LEU A 193 6.30 -6.01 -1.57
CA LEU A 193 5.95 -7.33 -1.00
C LEU A 193 6.08 -8.52 -1.95
N GLY A 194 6.59 -8.32 -3.17
CA GLY A 194 6.68 -9.37 -4.20
C GLY A 194 7.24 -10.70 -3.68
N PRO A 195 8.44 -10.69 -3.07
CA PRO A 195 9.08 -11.89 -2.55
C PRO A 195 8.32 -12.66 -1.45
N ILE A 196 7.37 -12.02 -0.77
CA ILE A 196 6.67 -12.57 0.40
C ILE A 196 5.14 -12.61 0.20
N SER A 197 4.69 -12.66 -1.05
CA SER A 197 3.27 -12.78 -1.42
C SER A 197 2.97 -14.14 -2.05
N ASP A 198 1.75 -14.66 -1.87
CA ASP A 198 1.28 -15.89 -2.50
C ASP A 198 1.05 -15.70 -4.02
N GLU A 199 0.44 -14.58 -4.39
CA GLU A 199 -0.06 -14.28 -5.73
C GLU A 199 0.38 -12.89 -6.20
N ILE A 200 0.50 -12.70 -7.52
CA ILE A 200 0.75 -11.41 -8.17
C ILE A 200 -0.39 -11.06 -9.12
N ALA A 201 -1.01 -9.90 -8.87
CA ALA A 201 -1.98 -9.31 -9.78
C ALA A 201 -1.28 -8.37 -10.76
N VAL A 202 -1.46 -8.60 -12.07
CA VAL A 202 -0.92 -7.77 -13.14
C VAL A 202 -2.09 -7.15 -13.89
N TYR A 203 -2.25 -5.84 -13.78
CA TYR A 203 -3.39 -5.13 -14.36
C TYR A 203 -2.97 -3.74 -14.87
N PRO A 204 -3.82 -3.05 -15.65
CA PRO A 204 -3.47 -1.75 -16.22
C PRO A 204 -3.08 -0.72 -15.16
N THR A 205 -2.07 0.09 -15.47
CA THR A 205 -1.58 1.15 -14.58
C THR A 205 -2.61 2.26 -14.45
N ARG A 206 -2.59 2.93 -13.29
CA ARG A 206 -3.57 3.97 -12.93
C ARG A 206 -3.22 5.36 -13.47
N THR A 207 -1.95 5.59 -13.81
CA THR A 207 -1.41 6.94 -14.07
C THR A 207 -0.82 7.12 -15.47
N HIS A 208 -0.87 6.08 -16.29
CA HIS A 208 -0.47 6.12 -17.69
C HIS A 208 -1.60 5.52 -18.52
N ILE A 209 -1.73 6.02 -19.74
CA ILE A 209 -2.72 5.54 -20.70
C ILE A 209 -1.96 4.69 -21.71
N LEU A 210 -2.45 3.48 -21.97
CA LEU A 210 -1.94 2.64 -23.04
C LEU A 210 -2.26 3.31 -24.38
N GLY A 211 -1.24 3.43 -25.24
CA GLY A 211 -1.43 3.90 -26.61
C GLY A 211 -2.28 2.93 -27.42
N LYS A 212 -2.95 3.44 -28.47
CA LYS A 212 -3.88 2.65 -29.30
C LYS A 212 -3.26 1.36 -29.86
N ASP A 213 -1.96 1.37 -30.14
CA ASP A 213 -1.24 0.21 -30.70
C ASP A 213 -0.72 -0.77 -29.64
N ALA A 214 -0.93 -0.49 -28.35
CA ALA A 214 -0.40 -1.30 -27.23
C ALA A 214 -1.30 -2.48 -26.85
N TRP A 215 -2.04 -3.06 -27.80
CA TRP A 215 -2.96 -4.18 -27.55
C TRP A 215 -2.28 -5.40 -26.93
N ARG A 216 -0.99 -5.64 -27.23
CA ARG A 216 -0.21 -6.74 -26.62
C ARG A 216 0.19 -6.47 -25.16
N GLN A 217 0.03 -5.24 -24.69
CA GLN A 217 0.26 -4.83 -23.31
C GLN A 217 -1.04 -4.46 -22.58
N ALA A 218 -2.17 -4.53 -23.29
CA ALA A 218 -3.50 -4.38 -22.75
C ALA A 218 -3.98 -5.73 -22.23
N PHE A 219 -3.71 -5.99 -20.94
CA PHE A 219 -4.19 -7.19 -20.28
C PHE A 219 -4.36 -6.98 -18.78
N SER A 220 -5.12 -7.88 -18.17
CA SER A 220 -5.26 -8.04 -16.72
C SER A 220 -5.28 -9.53 -16.40
N PHE A 221 -4.48 -9.99 -15.44
CA PHE A 221 -4.44 -11.38 -14.98
C PHE A 221 -3.84 -11.49 -13.56
N ALA A 222 -3.92 -12.67 -12.94
CA ALA A 222 -3.20 -12.96 -11.71
C ALA A 222 -2.57 -14.36 -11.68
N LEU A 223 -1.39 -14.50 -11.06
CA LEU A 223 -0.64 -15.75 -11.03
C LEU A 223 0.00 -16.01 -9.66
N PRO A 224 0.22 -17.28 -9.28
CA PRO A 224 1.08 -17.63 -8.15
C PRO A 224 2.48 -17.02 -8.28
N CYS A 225 3.05 -16.51 -7.19
CA CYS A 225 4.39 -15.91 -7.18
C CYS A 225 5.51 -16.91 -7.54
N ASN A 226 5.25 -18.21 -7.42
CA ASN A 226 6.16 -19.30 -7.78
C ASN A 226 5.94 -19.86 -9.21
N THR A 227 5.19 -19.16 -10.06
CA THR A 227 4.94 -19.61 -11.44
C THR A 227 6.26 -19.77 -12.20
N PRO A 228 6.51 -20.92 -12.86
CA PRO A 228 7.74 -21.14 -13.63
C PRO A 228 8.00 -20.04 -14.67
N GLY A 229 9.25 -19.57 -14.72
CA GLY A 229 9.68 -18.46 -15.59
C GLY A 229 9.52 -17.07 -14.95
N MET A 230 8.86 -16.96 -13.80
CA MET A 230 8.80 -15.72 -13.03
C MET A 230 9.90 -15.65 -11.98
N ARG A 231 10.51 -14.47 -11.82
CA ARG A 231 11.52 -14.22 -10.78
C ARG A 231 11.51 -12.78 -10.29
N PHE A 232 11.80 -12.60 -8.99
CA PHE A 232 11.91 -11.32 -8.33
C PHE A 232 13.37 -10.94 -8.14
N MET A 233 13.75 -9.74 -8.55
CA MET A 233 15.04 -9.13 -8.21
C MET A 233 14.82 -8.02 -7.21
N CYS A 234 15.24 -8.25 -5.98
CA CYS A 234 15.06 -7.33 -4.87
C CYS A 234 16.02 -6.14 -4.97
N ARG A 235 15.59 -5.00 -4.44
CA ARG A 235 16.54 -3.95 -4.06
C ARG A 235 17.41 -4.39 -2.88
N GLU A 236 18.37 -3.55 -2.50
CA GLU A 236 19.07 -3.68 -1.23
C GLU A 236 18.09 -3.72 -0.06
N SER A 237 18.31 -4.61 0.92
CA SER A 237 17.46 -4.71 2.10
C SER A 237 17.69 -3.52 3.02
N LEU A 238 16.59 -3.03 3.60
CA LEU A 238 16.62 -1.95 4.59
C LEU A 238 16.48 -2.49 6.03
N ASP A 239 16.25 -3.80 6.19
CA ASP A 239 16.43 -4.49 7.46
C ASP A 239 17.92 -4.81 7.62
N LEU A 240 18.59 -4.00 8.42
CA LEU A 240 20.04 -4.08 8.65
C LEU A 240 20.43 -5.16 9.67
N GLY A 241 19.50 -6.02 10.09
CA GLY A 241 19.74 -7.06 11.10
C GLY A 241 19.98 -6.50 12.50
N ARG A 242 19.49 -5.29 12.76
CA ARG A 242 19.62 -4.57 14.04
C ARG A 242 18.47 -4.90 14.99
N SER A 243 18.64 -4.61 16.27
CA SER A 243 17.60 -4.89 17.27
C SER A 243 16.40 -3.96 17.08
N SER A 244 15.25 -4.35 17.66
CA SER A 244 14.05 -3.50 17.69
C SER A 244 14.19 -2.29 18.62
N PHE A 245 15.30 -2.16 19.34
CA PHE A 245 15.63 -0.94 20.07
C PHE A 245 16.30 0.08 19.15
N ASP A 246 17.31 -0.36 18.38
CA ASP A 246 18.08 0.51 17.48
C ASP A 246 17.28 0.85 16.20
N HIS A 247 16.54 -0.11 15.65
CA HIS A 247 15.77 0.02 14.41
C HIS A 247 14.34 -0.50 14.60
N PRO A 248 13.51 0.19 15.41
CA PRO A 248 12.19 -0.30 15.80
C PRO A 248 11.20 -0.48 14.65
N LEU A 249 11.39 0.19 13.51
CA LEU A 249 10.51 0.09 12.34
C LEU A 249 11.17 -0.72 11.22
N GLY A 250 12.37 -0.34 10.79
CA GLY A 250 13.08 -0.96 9.68
C GLY A 250 13.39 -2.44 9.89
N ALA A 251 13.60 -2.87 11.13
CA ALA A 251 13.84 -4.29 11.46
C ALA A 251 12.56 -5.15 11.52
N ARG A 252 11.37 -4.58 11.27
CA ARG A 252 10.08 -5.29 11.38
C ARG A 252 9.16 -5.07 10.18
N PHE A 253 9.00 -3.82 9.77
CA PHE A 253 7.99 -3.38 8.82
C PHE A 253 8.55 -3.09 7.42
N GLU A 254 9.69 -3.69 7.11
CA GLU A 254 10.31 -3.59 5.79
C GLU A 254 9.43 -4.28 4.74
N GLU A 255 9.02 -3.52 3.73
CA GLU A 255 8.34 -4.05 2.55
C GLU A 255 9.31 -4.04 1.37
N MET A 256 9.84 -5.21 1.02
CA MET A 256 10.78 -5.32 -0.09
C MET A 256 10.15 -4.85 -1.40
N ASP A 257 10.87 -3.99 -2.12
CA ASP A 257 10.51 -3.54 -3.46
C ASP A 257 11.32 -4.32 -4.50
N ALA A 258 10.66 -5.09 -5.37
CA ALA A 258 11.36 -5.94 -6.34
C ALA A 258 11.00 -5.58 -7.80
N LEU A 259 11.97 -5.77 -8.69
CA LEU A 259 11.68 -5.94 -10.12
C LEU A 259 11.12 -7.35 -10.33
N VAL A 260 10.23 -7.49 -11.31
CA VAL A 260 9.68 -8.80 -11.69
C VAL A 260 9.98 -9.06 -13.16
N PHE A 261 10.58 -10.22 -13.44
CA PHE A 261 10.81 -10.69 -14.79
C PHE A 261 9.92 -11.89 -15.09
N PHE A 262 9.38 -11.90 -16.30
CA PHE A 262 8.56 -12.97 -16.85
C PHE A 262 9.28 -13.51 -18.07
N ASP A 263 9.85 -14.70 -17.95
CA ASP A 263 10.50 -15.39 -19.05
C ASP A 263 9.54 -16.43 -19.65
N ASN A 264 8.77 -15.99 -20.66
CA ASN A 264 7.82 -16.84 -21.38
C ASN A 264 6.86 -17.60 -20.45
N VAL A 265 6.27 -16.85 -19.52
CA VAL A 265 5.36 -17.38 -18.49
C VAL A 265 4.01 -17.66 -19.12
N LEU A 266 3.48 -18.88 -18.91
CA LEU A 266 2.11 -19.24 -19.27
C LEU A 266 1.13 -18.68 -18.23
N VAL A 267 0.17 -17.90 -18.69
CA VAL A 267 -0.99 -17.45 -17.91
C VAL A 267 -2.20 -18.27 -18.38
N PRO A 268 -2.73 -19.19 -17.54
CA PRO A 268 -3.91 -19.98 -17.89
C PRO A 268 -5.13 -19.11 -18.19
N TRP A 269 -6.01 -19.57 -19.09
CA TRP A 269 -7.20 -18.80 -19.48
C TRP A 269 -8.09 -18.42 -18.29
N GLU A 270 -8.20 -19.28 -17.27
CA GLU A 270 -8.99 -19.03 -16.06
C GLU A 270 -8.44 -17.91 -15.16
N ARG A 271 -7.19 -17.49 -15.40
CA ARG A 271 -6.51 -16.41 -14.69
C ARG A 271 -6.48 -15.09 -15.46
N VAL A 272 -7.02 -15.05 -16.69
CA VAL A 272 -7.09 -13.83 -17.52
C VAL A 272 -8.40 -13.09 -17.25
N PHE A 273 -8.31 -11.78 -17.02
CA PHE A 273 -9.46 -10.91 -16.75
C PHE A 273 -9.71 -9.91 -17.89
N LEU A 274 -8.66 -9.45 -18.59
CA LEU A 274 -8.77 -8.63 -19.80
C LEU A 274 -7.65 -9.01 -20.76
N LEU A 275 -7.90 -8.90 -22.08
CA LEU A 275 -6.90 -9.18 -23.09
C LEU A 275 -7.16 -8.38 -24.38
N GLY A 276 -6.12 -7.72 -24.90
CA GLY A 276 -6.11 -7.10 -26.22
C GLY A 276 -6.83 -5.75 -26.33
N ASP A 277 -7.73 -5.42 -25.41
CA ASP A 277 -8.54 -4.22 -25.48
C ASP A 277 -7.94 -3.06 -24.68
N VAL A 278 -7.35 -2.13 -25.44
CA VAL A 278 -6.70 -0.93 -24.91
C VAL A 278 -7.70 0.01 -24.24
N GLU A 279 -8.89 0.18 -24.83
CA GLU A 279 -9.89 1.14 -24.33
C GLU A 279 -10.46 0.64 -23.00
N MET A 280 -10.81 -0.64 -22.93
CA MET A 280 -11.24 -1.26 -21.68
C MET A 280 -10.12 -1.23 -20.63
N CYS A 281 -8.88 -1.56 -20.98
CA CYS A 281 -7.77 -1.48 -20.02
C CYS A 281 -7.59 -0.07 -19.44
N ASN A 282 -7.75 0.97 -20.26
CA ASN A 282 -7.67 2.36 -19.82
C ASN A 282 -8.88 2.81 -18.98
N ALA A 283 -10.07 2.31 -19.27
CA ALA A 283 -11.30 2.61 -18.51
C ALA A 283 -11.44 1.77 -17.22
N TYR A 284 -10.70 0.67 -17.12
CA TYR A 284 -10.83 -0.39 -16.11
C TYR A 284 -11.04 0.09 -14.67
N ALA A 285 -10.14 0.94 -14.20
CA ALA A 285 -10.13 1.40 -12.82
C ALA A 285 -11.27 2.39 -12.51
N ALA A 286 -11.63 3.22 -13.49
CA ALA A 286 -12.72 4.18 -13.36
C ALA A 286 -14.08 3.47 -13.43
N ALA A 287 -14.24 2.55 -14.37
CA ALA A 287 -15.47 1.79 -14.57
C ALA A 287 -15.79 0.95 -13.32
N THR A 288 -14.85 0.10 -12.88
CA THR A 288 -15.03 -0.75 -11.68
C THR A 288 -14.97 0.01 -10.35
N GLN A 289 -14.60 1.30 -10.39
CA GLN A 289 -14.34 2.15 -9.22
C GLN A 289 -13.37 1.54 -8.19
N SER A 290 -12.51 0.60 -8.60
CA SER A 290 -11.53 -0.06 -7.72
C SER A 290 -10.53 0.92 -7.10
N THR A 291 -10.29 2.06 -7.75
CA THR A 291 -9.49 3.17 -7.22
C THR A 291 -10.14 3.84 -6.02
N ALA A 292 -11.47 3.87 -5.93
CA ALA A 292 -12.18 4.39 -4.75
C ALA A 292 -11.99 3.44 -3.56
N HIS A 293 -12.12 2.13 -3.78
CA HIS A 293 -11.95 1.13 -2.71
C HIS A 293 -10.50 1.05 -2.19
N THR A 294 -9.51 1.07 -3.09
CA THR A 294 -8.10 1.18 -2.69
C THR A 294 -7.77 2.55 -2.10
N GLY A 295 -8.42 3.61 -2.57
CA GLY A 295 -8.30 4.95 -2.02
C GLY A 295 -8.76 5.04 -0.56
N GLN A 296 -9.84 4.36 -0.20
CA GLN A 296 -10.31 4.28 1.20
C GLN A 296 -9.24 3.66 2.10
N GLN A 297 -8.66 2.52 1.70
CA GLN A 297 -7.58 1.86 2.45
C GLN A 297 -6.38 2.81 2.63
N VAL A 298 -5.95 3.43 1.54
CA VAL A 298 -4.80 4.33 1.52
C VAL A 298 -5.00 5.50 2.47
N VAL A 299 -6.11 6.24 2.36
CA VAL A 299 -6.32 7.46 3.15
C VAL A 299 -6.53 7.11 4.63
N ASN A 300 -7.23 6.00 4.92
CA ASN A 300 -7.36 5.49 6.28
C ASN A 300 -6.00 5.16 6.92
N ARG A 301 -5.16 4.39 6.21
CA ARG A 301 -3.81 4.03 6.63
C ARG A 301 -2.90 5.25 6.80
N THR A 302 -3.04 6.29 5.96
CA THR A 302 -2.30 7.55 6.15
C THR A 302 -2.78 8.35 7.36
N ALA A 303 -4.08 8.28 7.71
CA ALA A 303 -4.59 8.91 8.92
C ALA A 303 -3.97 8.24 10.16
N VAL A 304 -3.94 6.91 10.20
CA VAL A 304 -3.26 6.14 11.26
C VAL A 304 -1.76 6.49 11.34
N LYS A 305 -1.06 6.51 10.20
CA LYS A 305 0.35 6.92 10.16
C LYS A 305 0.56 8.34 10.70
N THR A 306 -0.35 9.26 10.40
CA THR A 306 -0.28 10.65 10.89
C THR A 306 -0.59 10.74 12.39
N GLU A 307 -1.51 9.92 12.88
CA GLU A 307 -1.81 9.80 14.31
C GLU A 307 -0.62 9.25 15.10
N PHE A 308 0.07 8.26 14.55
CA PHE A 308 1.35 7.80 15.09
C PHE A 308 2.39 8.93 15.14
N MET A 309 2.53 9.73 14.07
CA MET A 309 3.46 10.87 14.05
C MET A 309 3.11 11.93 15.09
N LEU A 310 1.81 12.17 15.34
CA LEU A 310 1.35 13.04 16.41
C LEU A 310 1.78 12.51 17.78
N GLY A 311 1.53 11.23 18.06
CA GLY A 311 1.95 10.61 19.32
C GLY A 311 3.46 10.65 19.53
N LEU A 312 4.23 10.30 18.48
CA LEU A 312 5.68 10.32 18.50
C LEU A 312 6.25 11.71 18.80
N THR A 313 5.79 12.74 18.09
CA THR A 313 6.31 14.11 18.26
C THR A 313 5.90 14.75 19.57
N SER A 314 4.70 14.43 20.08
CA SER A 314 4.28 14.82 21.44
C SER A 314 5.16 14.18 22.51
N LEU A 315 5.42 12.86 22.42
CA LEU A 315 6.32 12.18 23.35
C LEU A 315 7.75 12.72 23.29
N MET A 316 8.25 13.07 22.09
CA MET A 316 9.56 13.72 21.95
C MET A 316 9.59 15.06 22.69
N ALA A 317 8.54 15.88 22.56
CA ALA A 317 8.45 17.18 23.23
C ALA A 317 8.35 17.05 24.76
N GLU A 318 7.56 16.11 25.26
CA GLU A 318 7.45 15.80 26.71
C GLU A 318 8.78 15.28 27.26
N THR A 319 9.44 14.37 26.54
CA THR A 319 10.73 13.79 26.95
C THR A 319 11.82 14.85 27.05
N LEU A 320 11.83 15.84 26.15
CA LEU A 320 12.79 16.95 26.17
C LEU A 320 12.35 18.13 27.06
N GLY A 321 11.15 18.10 27.64
CA GLY A 321 10.61 19.21 28.43
C GLY A 321 10.36 20.48 27.60
N SER A 322 10.11 20.34 26.30
CA SER A 322 10.00 21.47 25.35
C SER A 322 8.56 21.83 24.98
N THR A 323 7.57 21.36 25.75
CA THR A 323 6.13 21.54 25.46
C THR A 323 5.67 22.99 25.50
N GLU A 324 6.33 23.83 26.31
CA GLU A 324 6.02 25.27 26.43
C GLU A 324 6.68 26.13 25.33
N VAL A 325 7.51 25.53 24.47
CA VAL A 325 8.24 26.26 23.43
C VAL A 325 7.29 26.53 22.24
N PRO A 326 7.05 27.81 21.86
CA PRO A 326 6.02 28.14 20.87
C PRO A 326 6.19 27.45 19.51
N HIS A 327 7.44 27.32 19.03
CA HIS A 327 7.70 26.68 17.74
C HIS A 327 7.57 25.14 17.79
N VAL A 328 7.59 24.53 18.98
CA VAL A 328 7.30 23.10 19.16
C VAL A 328 5.80 22.89 19.08
N GLN A 329 5.02 23.72 19.79
CA GLN A 329 3.56 23.71 19.75
C GLN A 329 3.02 23.96 18.34
N GLU A 330 3.60 24.92 17.61
CA GLU A 330 3.20 25.24 16.23
C GLU A 330 3.36 24.03 15.30
N ARG A 331 4.51 23.34 15.35
CA ARG A 331 4.77 22.15 14.52
C ARG A 331 3.87 20.97 14.88
N ILE A 332 3.65 20.69 16.17
CA ILE A 332 2.73 19.64 16.60
C ILE A 332 1.29 19.99 16.19
N GLY A 333 0.90 21.26 16.30
CA GLY A 333 -0.37 21.78 15.80
C GLY A 333 -0.54 21.58 14.29
N GLU A 334 0.53 21.73 13.51
CA GLU A 334 0.54 21.42 12.07
C GLU A 334 0.16 19.95 11.80
N ILE A 335 0.70 19.01 12.59
CA ILE A 335 0.38 17.58 12.50
C ILE A 335 -1.11 17.33 12.82
N VAL A 336 -1.65 18.00 13.84
CA VAL A 336 -3.08 17.89 14.20
C VAL A 336 -3.97 18.32 13.04
N VAL A 337 -3.64 19.44 12.37
CA VAL A 337 -4.39 19.91 11.19
C VAL A 337 -4.36 18.87 10.06
N TYR A 338 -3.19 18.26 9.81
CA TYR A 338 -3.08 17.20 8.81
C TYR A 338 -3.90 15.96 9.17
N LEU A 339 -3.86 15.53 10.43
CA LEU A 339 -4.60 14.38 10.92
C LEU A 339 -6.11 14.57 10.74
N GLU A 340 -6.64 15.70 11.21
CA GLU A 340 -8.07 16.00 11.11
C GLU A 340 -8.53 16.16 9.66
N THR A 341 -7.67 16.71 8.79
CA THR A 341 -7.95 16.79 7.35
C THR A 341 -8.10 15.40 6.72
N LEU A 342 -7.20 14.46 7.06
CA LEU A 342 -7.27 13.08 6.55
C LEU A 342 -8.49 12.33 7.10
N LYS A 343 -8.79 12.47 8.40
CA LYS A 343 -10.00 11.90 9.04
C LYS A 343 -11.27 12.43 8.37
N ALA A 344 -11.34 13.73 8.10
CA ALA A 344 -12.46 14.34 7.37
C ALA A 344 -12.60 13.77 5.95
N CYS A 345 -11.49 13.54 5.24
CA CYS A 345 -11.53 12.93 3.91
C CYS A 345 -12.10 11.51 3.93
N VAL A 346 -11.70 10.67 4.90
CA VAL A 346 -12.25 9.31 5.06
C VAL A 346 -13.74 9.37 5.36
N ARG A 347 -14.14 10.20 6.34
CA ARG A 347 -15.54 10.32 6.75
C ARG A 347 -16.44 10.82 5.62
N ALA A 348 -16.01 11.84 4.88
CA ALA A 348 -16.75 12.36 3.74
C ALA A 348 -16.86 11.33 2.61
N ALA A 349 -15.80 10.54 2.36
CA ALA A 349 -15.84 9.47 1.37
C ALA A 349 -16.91 8.41 1.70
N GLU A 350 -17.10 8.09 2.97
CA GLU A 350 -18.12 7.14 3.43
C GLU A 350 -19.52 7.74 3.44
N ALA A 351 -19.66 8.99 3.91
CA ALA A 351 -20.95 9.67 4.02
C ALA A 351 -21.58 9.95 2.63
N ASP A 352 -20.75 10.29 1.65
CA ASP A 352 -21.18 10.60 0.29
C ASP A 352 -21.09 9.39 -0.66
N ALA A 353 -20.87 8.18 -0.11
CA ALA A 353 -20.77 6.95 -0.89
C ALA A 353 -22.07 6.67 -1.67
N LYS A 354 -21.93 6.05 -2.84
CA LYS A 354 -23.05 5.74 -3.73
C LYS A 354 -22.92 4.34 -4.29
N LEU A 355 -24.07 3.72 -4.57
CA LEU A 355 -24.11 2.51 -5.37
C LEU A 355 -23.64 2.81 -6.79
N ASN A 356 -22.74 1.98 -7.30
CA ASN A 356 -22.40 1.96 -8.72
C ASN A 356 -23.48 1.24 -9.53
N GLN A 357 -23.32 1.20 -10.85
CA GLN A 357 -24.31 0.59 -11.76
C GLN A 357 -24.49 -0.93 -11.55
N TRP A 358 -23.57 -1.61 -10.87
CA TRP A 358 -23.65 -3.04 -10.52
C TRP A 358 -24.02 -3.27 -9.04
N GLY A 359 -24.48 -2.22 -8.35
CA GLY A 359 -24.95 -2.31 -6.96
C GLY A 359 -23.84 -2.54 -5.94
N VAL A 360 -22.61 -2.10 -6.21
CA VAL A 360 -21.52 -2.02 -5.20
C VAL A 360 -21.55 -0.65 -4.56
N MET A 361 -21.51 -0.58 -3.23
CA MET A 361 -21.39 0.69 -2.50
C MET A 361 -19.96 1.19 -2.61
N CYS A 362 -19.75 2.25 -3.38
CA CYS A 362 -18.43 2.81 -3.65
C CYS A 362 -18.22 4.11 -2.85
N PRO A 363 -17.10 4.24 -2.13
CA PRO A 363 -16.73 5.49 -1.47
C PRO A 363 -16.67 6.66 -2.46
N ALA A 364 -17.02 7.87 -2.01
CA ALA A 364 -16.90 9.05 -2.84
C ALA A 364 -15.43 9.33 -3.17
N GLN A 365 -15.13 9.48 -4.47
CA GLN A 365 -13.76 9.62 -4.95
C GLN A 365 -13.13 10.97 -4.61
N GLY A 366 -13.92 12.06 -4.63
CA GLY A 366 -13.42 13.42 -4.43
C GLY A 366 -12.58 13.58 -3.14
N PRO A 367 -13.14 13.26 -1.96
CA PRO A 367 -12.41 13.32 -0.70
C PRO A 367 -11.17 12.42 -0.67
N LEU A 368 -11.25 11.20 -1.20
CA LEU A 368 -10.11 10.27 -1.23
C LEU A 368 -8.97 10.76 -2.13
N ILE A 369 -9.30 11.31 -3.29
CA ILE A 369 -8.33 11.90 -4.21
C ILE A 369 -7.67 13.12 -3.56
N ALA A 370 -8.44 13.98 -2.88
CA ALA A 370 -7.91 15.14 -2.17
C ALA A 370 -6.92 14.74 -1.07
N GLY A 371 -7.33 13.84 -0.16
CA GLY A 371 -6.47 13.34 0.92
C GLY A 371 -5.18 12.71 0.40
N ARG A 372 -5.28 11.85 -0.61
CA ARG A 372 -4.11 11.19 -1.24
C ARG A 372 -3.15 12.17 -1.90
N ASN A 373 -3.68 13.17 -2.62
CA ASN A 373 -2.85 14.17 -3.29
C ASN A 373 -2.11 15.06 -2.29
N LEU A 374 -2.81 15.53 -1.24
CA LEU A 374 -2.17 16.30 -0.16
C LEU A 374 -1.09 15.49 0.53
N TYR A 375 -1.39 14.22 0.85
CA TYR A 375 -0.47 13.37 1.59
C TYR A 375 0.85 13.14 0.84
N SER A 376 0.73 12.74 -0.43
CA SER A 376 1.87 12.37 -1.27
C SER A 376 2.74 13.58 -1.63
N ARG A 377 2.13 14.76 -1.80
CA ARG A 377 2.84 15.97 -2.25
C ARG A 377 3.52 16.73 -1.12
N MET A 378 2.84 16.81 0.02
CA MET A 378 3.19 17.80 1.05
C MET A 378 3.30 17.15 2.42
N ILE A 379 2.25 16.46 2.88
CA ILE A 379 2.12 16.09 4.29
C ILE A 379 3.26 15.18 4.73
N TYR A 380 3.47 14.01 4.10
CA TYR A 380 4.36 13.02 4.71
C TYR A 380 5.84 13.45 4.76
N ALA A 381 6.33 14.12 3.72
CA ALA A 381 7.67 14.70 3.73
C ALA A 381 7.82 15.76 4.82
N ARG A 382 6.78 16.58 5.02
CA ARG A 382 6.74 17.58 6.09
C ARG A 382 6.66 16.94 7.48
N LEU A 383 5.95 15.82 7.65
CA LEU A 383 5.93 15.08 8.92
C LEU A 383 7.33 14.56 9.28
N ALA A 384 8.06 14.00 8.32
CA ALA A 384 9.44 13.57 8.54
C ALA A 384 10.37 14.77 8.86
N GLU A 385 10.19 15.89 8.16
CA GLU A 385 10.91 17.13 8.45
C GLU A 385 10.59 17.66 9.87
N ILE A 386 9.34 17.63 10.32
CA ILE A 386 8.95 18.04 11.67
C ILE A 386 9.67 17.18 12.72
N VAL A 387 9.76 15.86 12.52
CA VAL A 387 10.54 14.98 13.40
C VAL A 387 12.02 15.40 13.42
N GLN A 388 12.61 15.71 12.27
CA GLN A 388 14.00 16.20 12.21
C GLN A 388 14.19 17.53 12.96
N LEU A 389 13.25 18.47 12.80
CA LEU A 389 13.31 19.80 13.42
C LEU A 389 13.10 19.74 14.93
N LEU A 390 12.20 18.88 15.42
CA LEU A 390 11.96 18.67 16.84
C LEU A 390 13.07 17.84 17.50
N GLY A 391 13.62 16.88 16.77
CA GLY A 391 14.66 15.99 17.27
C GLY A 391 16.06 16.61 17.27
N SER A 392 16.41 17.33 16.21
CA SER A 392 17.72 18.01 16.06
C SER A 392 18.89 17.07 16.39
N SER A 393 19.85 17.51 17.23
CA SER A 393 21.01 16.73 17.66
C SER A 393 20.66 15.45 18.44
N ASN A 394 19.45 15.33 19.00
CA ASN A 394 19.03 14.11 19.70
C ASN A 394 18.87 12.93 18.72
N LEU A 395 18.66 13.20 17.43
CA LEU A 395 18.65 12.17 16.38
C LEU A 395 20.06 11.75 15.94
N MET A 396 21.09 12.44 16.42
CA MET A 396 22.51 12.11 16.16
C MET A 396 23.17 11.51 17.40
N ALA A 397 22.73 11.91 18.60
CA ALA A 397 23.22 11.43 19.89
C ALA A 397 22.48 10.14 20.32
N LEU A 398 22.64 9.09 19.51
CA LEU A 398 21.95 7.80 19.66
C LEU A 398 22.93 6.66 19.90
N PRO A 399 23.30 6.36 21.16
CA PRO A 399 23.99 5.10 21.46
C PRO A 399 23.09 3.90 21.14
N THR A 400 23.70 2.77 20.81
CA THR A 400 22.98 1.53 20.56
C THR A 400 22.50 0.88 21.85
N GLU A 401 21.57 -0.06 21.76
CA GLU A 401 21.09 -0.84 22.91
C GLU A 401 22.24 -1.47 23.69
N ALA A 402 23.23 -2.00 22.98
CA ALA A 402 24.38 -2.70 23.57
C ALA A 402 25.30 -1.77 24.37
N ASP A 403 25.32 -0.46 24.08
CA ASP A 403 26.19 0.49 24.77
C ASP A 403 25.79 0.68 26.24
N PHE A 404 24.53 0.43 26.59
CA PHE A 404 24.02 0.45 27.96
C PHE A 404 24.52 -0.71 28.84
N ASP A 405 25.14 -1.73 28.25
CA ASP A 405 25.73 -2.87 28.96
C ASP A 405 27.27 -2.81 28.98
N THR A 406 27.84 -1.62 28.77
CA THR A 406 29.29 -1.38 28.74
C THR A 406 29.79 -0.56 29.93
N LEU A 407 31.12 -0.42 30.06
CA LEU A 407 31.74 0.44 31.08
C LEU A 407 31.38 1.93 30.94
N VAL A 408 30.87 2.36 29.79
CA VAL A 408 30.44 3.75 29.53
C VAL A 408 28.99 3.99 29.97
N ALA A 409 28.22 2.94 30.26
CA ALA A 409 26.80 3.05 30.64
C ALA A 409 26.52 4.07 31.77
N PRO A 410 27.32 4.19 32.85
CA PRO A 410 27.10 5.22 33.85
C PRO A 410 27.14 6.66 33.30
N GLU A 411 27.94 6.91 32.26
CA GLU A 411 27.98 8.23 31.60
C GLU A 411 26.77 8.43 30.68
N LEU A 412 26.29 7.37 30.01
CA LEU A 412 25.04 7.44 29.25
C LEU A 412 23.86 7.79 30.17
N GLU A 413 23.74 7.09 31.30
CA GLU A 413 22.71 7.35 32.30
C GLU A 413 22.80 8.78 32.84
N ARG A 414 24.01 9.25 33.14
CA ARG A 414 24.23 10.60 33.67
C ARG A 414 23.87 11.70 32.68
N TYR A 415 24.27 11.56 31.41
CA TYR A 415 24.20 12.66 30.43
C TYR A 415 23.01 12.60 29.48
N LEU A 416 22.35 11.43 29.33
CA LEU A 416 21.18 11.28 28.48
C LEU A 416 19.87 11.20 29.26
N THR A 417 19.88 11.11 30.59
CA THR A 417 18.65 11.25 31.37
C THR A 417 18.08 12.67 31.24
N THR A 418 16.75 12.79 31.18
CA THR A 418 16.03 14.06 31.24
C THR A 418 15.29 14.17 32.57
N ASP A 419 14.74 15.35 32.86
CA ASP A 419 13.88 15.54 34.04
C ASP A 419 12.60 14.68 34.00
N THR A 420 12.23 14.15 32.82
CA THR A 420 10.98 13.41 32.60
C THR A 420 11.19 11.93 32.31
N THR A 421 12.39 11.47 31.93
CA THR A 421 12.61 10.08 31.50
C THR A 421 14.09 9.66 31.65
N GLY A 422 14.34 8.39 31.98
CA GLY A 422 15.69 7.82 32.06
C GLY A 422 16.38 7.70 30.69
N ALA A 423 17.72 7.60 30.70
CA ALA A 423 18.51 7.62 29.46
C ALA A 423 18.11 6.54 28.44
N LYS A 424 17.91 5.30 28.88
CA LYS A 424 17.58 4.18 27.98
C LYS A 424 16.23 4.36 27.28
N ASP A 425 15.20 4.81 28.00
CA ASP A 425 13.88 5.06 27.43
C ASP A 425 13.86 6.27 26.50
N ARG A 426 14.59 7.34 26.85
CA ARG A 426 14.81 8.47 25.94
C ARG A 426 15.46 7.98 24.65
N VAL A 427 16.58 7.26 24.74
CA VAL A 427 17.30 6.78 23.55
C VAL A 427 16.42 5.87 22.70
N ARG A 428 15.63 4.99 23.31
CA ARG A 428 14.65 4.15 22.60
C ARG A 428 13.63 4.97 21.79
N LEU A 429 13.07 6.03 22.39
CA LEU A 429 12.14 6.92 21.71
C LEU A 429 12.80 7.65 20.53
N PHE A 430 14.03 8.13 20.71
CA PHE A 430 14.72 8.85 19.64
C PHE A 430 15.28 7.94 18.55
N HIS A 431 15.55 6.66 18.81
CA HIS A 431 15.76 5.65 17.76
C HIS A 431 14.49 5.45 16.92
N LEU A 432 13.31 5.42 17.53
CA LEU A 432 12.04 5.40 16.79
C LEU A 432 11.87 6.64 15.92
N ALA A 433 12.14 7.84 16.45
CA ALA A 433 12.10 9.08 15.68
C ALA A 433 13.11 9.09 14.53
N TRP A 434 14.33 8.60 14.76
CA TRP A 434 15.36 8.49 13.75
C TRP A 434 14.99 7.49 12.65
N ASP A 435 14.40 6.35 13.00
CA ASP A 435 13.99 5.32 12.03
C ASP A 435 12.81 5.77 11.16
N VAL A 436 12.02 6.73 11.64
CA VAL A 436 10.99 7.42 10.85
C VAL A 436 11.59 8.39 9.82
N ALA A 437 12.62 9.16 10.21
CA ALA A 437 12.97 10.39 9.49
C ALA A 437 14.39 10.42 8.91
N CYS A 438 15.29 9.55 9.35
CA CYS A 438 16.72 9.63 9.05
C CYS A 438 17.31 8.31 8.54
N SER A 439 16.74 7.17 8.91
CA SER A 439 17.21 5.87 8.43
C SER A 439 16.95 5.65 6.94
N ALA A 440 17.60 4.65 6.35
CA ALA A 440 17.32 4.24 4.98
C ALA A 440 15.87 3.75 4.80
N PHE A 441 15.28 3.13 5.84
CA PHE A 441 13.86 2.80 5.89
C PHE A 441 12.99 4.07 5.87
N GLY A 442 13.27 5.05 6.73
CA GLY A 442 12.55 6.34 6.74
C GLY A 442 12.65 7.09 5.41
N GLY A 443 13.84 7.11 4.80
CA GLY A 443 14.05 7.67 3.46
C GLY A 443 13.21 6.96 2.38
N ARG A 444 13.16 5.63 2.41
CA ARG A 444 12.29 4.84 1.52
C ARG A 444 10.82 5.14 1.76
N GLN A 445 10.38 5.30 3.01
CA GLN A 445 8.99 5.67 3.34
C GLN A 445 8.62 7.03 2.72
N VAL A 446 9.51 8.03 2.80
CA VAL A 446 9.28 9.35 2.17
C VAL A 446 9.15 9.21 0.66
N LEU A 447 10.03 8.43 0.02
CA LEU A 447 9.96 8.19 -1.42
C LEU A 447 8.69 7.42 -1.81
N TYR A 448 8.32 6.42 -1.01
CA TYR A 448 7.13 5.62 -1.20
C TYR A 448 5.88 6.50 -1.17
N GLU A 449 5.65 7.29 -0.12
CA GLU A 449 4.44 8.13 -0.04
C GLU A 449 4.38 9.16 -1.17
N ARG A 450 5.53 9.66 -1.66
CA ARG A 450 5.56 10.58 -2.81
C ARG A 450 5.05 9.97 -4.11
N PHE A 451 5.39 8.70 -4.38
CA PHE A 451 5.24 8.13 -5.72
C PHE A 451 4.44 6.83 -5.81
N PHE A 452 4.04 6.20 -4.70
CA PHE A 452 3.28 4.94 -4.76
C PHE A 452 1.97 5.09 -5.52
N GLY A 453 1.40 6.31 -5.52
CA GLY A 453 0.21 6.65 -6.28
C GLY A 453 0.45 7.16 -7.68
N GLY A 454 1.68 7.03 -8.19
CA GLY A 454 2.17 7.62 -9.42
C GLY A 454 2.68 9.04 -9.24
N ASP A 455 3.17 9.61 -10.33
CA ASP A 455 3.76 10.96 -10.34
C ASP A 455 2.74 12.03 -9.88
N PRO A 456 3.05 12.79 -8.82
CA PRO A 456 2.17 13.85 -8.35
C PRO A 456 1.80 14.86 -9.42
N VAL A 457 2.69 15.22 -10.35
CA VAL A 457 2.38 16.20 -11.41
C VAL A 457 1.26 15.68 -12.30
N ARG A 458 1.41 14.45 -12.79
CA ARG A 458 0.38 13.79 -13.61
C ARG A 458 -0.93 13.60 -12.87
N ASN A 459 -0.90 13.23 -11.60
CA ASN A 459 -2.12 13.10 -10.79
C ASN A 459 -2.92 14.41 -10.72
N ALA A 460 -2.27 15.57 -10.63
CA ALA A 460 -2.99 16.84 -10.72
C ALA A 460 -3.48 17.19 -12.11
N MET A 461 -2.73 16.84 -13.17
CA MET A 461 -3.21 17.02 -14.54
C MET A 461 -4.49 16.22 -14.76
N LEU A 462 -4.51 14.95 -14.34
CA LEU A 462 -5.70 14.09 -14.41
C LEU A 462 -6.86 14.69 -13.62
N LEU A 463 -6.63 15.16 -12.39
CA LEU A 463 -7.66 15.82 -11.59
C LEU A 463 -8.21 17.08 -12.26
N TYR A 464 -7.34 17.92 -12.83
CA TYR A 464 -7.75 19.11 -13.57
C TYR A 464 -8.64 18.75 -14.77
N GLN A 465 -8.29 17.69 -15.50
CA GLN A 465 -9.04 17.23 -16.68
C GLN A 465 -10.38 16.59 -16.30
N SER A 466 -10.42 15.78 -15.23
CA SER A 466 -11.58 14.98 -14.88
C SER A 466 -12.61 15.69 -14.00
N TYR A 467 -12.23 16.76 -13.28
CA TYR A 467 -13.15 17.45 -12.38
C TYR A 467 -14.10 18.37 -13.16
N ASP A 468 -15.41 18.23 -12.95
CA ASP A 468 -16.42 19.13 -13.54
C ASP A 468 -16.35 20.50 -12.84
N LYS A 469 -15.94 21.51 -13.63
CA LYS A 469 -15.75 22.89 -13.19
C LYS A 469 -16.92 23.79 -13.59
N THR A 470 -17.88 23.27 -14.36
CA THR A 470 -18.92 24.05 -15.05
C THR A 470 -19.77 24.83 -14.06
N ASN A 471 -20.28 24.17 -13.01
CA ASN A 471 -21.12 24.83 -12.00
C ASN A 471 -20.38 25.99 -11.29
N ALA A 472 -19.07 25.83 -11.00
CA ALA A 472 -18.29 26.89 -10.39
C ALA A 472 -18.12 28.08 -11.35
N MET A 473 -17.84 27.82 -12.63
CA MET A 473 -17.73 28.86 -13.66
C MET A 473 -19.07 29.57 -13.89
N ASP A 474 -20.18 28.83 -13.97
CA ASP A 474 -21.52 29.39 -14.16
C ASP A 474 -21.94 30.30 -13.01
N ARG A 475 -21.53 29.98 -11.76
CA ARG A 475 -21.79 30.85 -10.60
C ARG A 475 -21.08 32.19 -10.74
N VAL A 476 -19.83 32.18 -11.22
CA VAL A 476 -19.07 33.41 -11.48
C VAL A 476 -19.74 34.19 -12.61
N GLN A 477 -20.13 33.51 -13.71
CA GLN A 477 -20.81 34.15 -14.84
C GLN A 477 -22.12 34.82 -14.40
N ARG A 478 -22.97 34.11 -13.66
CA ARG A 478 -24.21 34.67 -13.10
C ARG A 478 -23.96 35.84 -12.15
N PHE A 479 -22.84 35.86 -11.43
CA PHE A 479 -22.50 37.00 -10.57
C PHE A 479 -22.13 38.23 -11.41
N LEU A 480 -21.39 38.06 -12.50
CA LEU A 480 -21.03 39.13 -13.44
C LEU A 480 -22.25 39.70 -14.18
N GLU A 481 -23.31 38.90 -14.36
CA GLU A 481 -24.57 39.30 -15.01
C GLU A 481 -25.57 39.99 -14.08
N ARG A 482 -25.30 40.07 -12.77
CA ARG A 482 -26.17 40.81 -11.85
C ARG A 482 -26.01 42.31 -12.06
N GLU A 483 -27.06 42.95 -12.57
CA GLU A 483 -27.25 44.38 -12.37
C GLU A 483 -27.60 44.61 -10.88
N GLY A 484 -26.96 45.63 -10.29
CA GLY A 484 -26.85 45.83 -8.83
C GLY A 484 -28.15 45.95 -8.05
#